data_AF-Q82UW4-F1
#
_entry.id   AF-Q82UW4-F1
#
_cell.length_a   1.000
_cell.length_b   1.000
_cell.length_c   1.000
_cell.angle_alpha   90.00
_cell.angle_beta   90.00
_cell.angle_gamma   90.00
#
_symmetry.space_group_name_H-M   'P 1'
#
loop_
_entity.id
_entity.type
_entity.pdbx_description
1 polymer ?
#
loop_
_entity_poly.entity_id
_entity_poly.type
_entity_poly.pdbx_seq_one_letter_code
_entity_poly.pdbx_strand_id
1 'polypeptide(L)' 'MKMRSQLLIVLQEHLRNSGLTQFKAAELLGVTQPRVSDLMRGKIDLFSLESLIDMITSIGLKVEINIKDAA' A
#
# COMPACT_ATOMS: atom_id res chain seq x y z
N MET A 1 11.94 -0.69 -8.76
CA MET A 1 10.51 -0.94 -9.10
C MET A 1 9.91 -2.13 -8.34
N LYS A 2 10.55 -3.31 -8.33
CA LYS A 2 9.99 -4.55 -7.76
C LYS A 2 9.39 -4.44 -6.35
N MET A 3 10.09 -3.80 -5.41
CA MET A 3 9.62 -3.63 -4.03
C MET A 3 8.34 -2.79 -3.92
N ARG A 4 8.31 -1.62 -4.56
CA ARG A 4 7.12 -0.75 -4.57
C ARG A 4 5.91 -1.46 -5.16
N SER A 5 6.12 -2.22 -6.25
CA SER A 5 5.05 -3.00 -6.87
C SER A 5 4.48 -4.06 -5.94
N GLN A 6 5.35 -4.77 -5.22
CA GLN A 6 4.91 -5.78 -4.24
C GLN A 6 4.07 -5.16 -3.11
N LEU A 7 4.55 -4.07 -2.50
CA LEU A 7 3.81 -3.40 -1.43
C LEU A 7 2.47 -2.85 -1.92
N LEU A 8 2.43 -2.29 -3.12
CA LEU A 8 1.20 -1.79 -3.73
C LEU A 8 0.18 -2.91 -3.96
N ILE A 9 0.62 -4.08 -4.45
CA ILE A 9 -0.25 -5.26 -4.64
C ILE A 9 -0.80 -5.74 -3.29
N VAL A 10 0.06 -5.87 -2.27
CA VAL A 10 -0.37 -6.29 -0.93
C VAL A 10 -1.45 -5.35 -0.36
N LEU A 11 -1.24 -4.03 -0.50
CA LEU A 11 -2.24 -3.05 -0.08
C LEU A 11 -3.56 -3.20 -0.86
N GLN A 12 -3.50 -3.37 -2.18
CA GLN A 12 -4.69 -3.55 -3.01
C GLN A 12 -5.47 -4.81 -2.60
N GLU A 13 -4.78 -5.93 -2.37
CA GLU A 13 -5.40 -7.18 -1.95
C GLU A 13 -6.04 -7.05 -0.58
N HIS A 14 -5.33 -6.45 0.39
CA HIS A 14 -5.87 -6.22 1.72
C HIS A 14 -7.14 -5.36 1.67
N LEU A 15 -7.12 -4.25 0.91
CA LEU A 15 -8.28 -3.38 0.77
C LEU A 15 -9.44 -4.06 0.03
N ARG A 16 -9.18 -4.87 -1.00
CA ARG A 16 -10.23 -5.65 -1.69
C ARG A 16 -10.90 -6.66 -0.74
N ASN A 17 -10.11 -7.32 0.11
CA ASN A 17 -10.60 -8.33 1.05
C ASN A 17 -11.31 -7.72 2.27
N SER A 18 -11.08 -6.43 2.56
CA SER A 18 -11.72 -5.75 3.69
C SER A 18 -13.22 -5.48 3.51
N GLY A 19 -13.74 -5.50 2.27
CA GLY A 19 -15.11 -5.12 1.96
C GLY A 19 -15.42 -3.62 2.17
N LEU A 20 -14.42 -2.80 2.50
CA LEU A 20 -14.59 -1.36 2.73
C LEU A 20 -14.78 -0.60 1.41
N THR A 21 -15.57 0.47 1.46
CA THR A 21 -15.58 1.46 0.38
C THR A 21 -14.25 2.21 0.34
N GLN A 22 -13.88 2.80 -0.79
CA GLN A 22 -12.66 3.61 -0.88
C GLN A 22 -12.64 4.78 0.12
N PHE A 23 -13.81 5.32 0.47
CA PHE A 23 -13.94 6.37 1.48
C PHE A 23 -13.58 5.83 2.88
N LYS A 24 -14.13 4.67 3.27
CA LYS A 24 -13.83 4.05 4.57
C LYS A 24 -12.37 3.58 4.65
N ALA A 25 -11.83 3.07 3.55
CA ALA A 25 -10.41 2.74 3.45
C ALA A 25 -9.52 3.98 3.62
N ALA A 26 -9.95 5.14 3.10
CA ALA A 26 -9.21 6.39 3.25
C ALA A 26 -9.18 6.86 4.71
N GLU A 27 -10.31 6.77 5.42
CA GLU A 27 -10.38 7.03 6.86
C GLU A 27 -9.47 6.09 7.65
N LEU A 28 -9.50 4.79 7.35
CA LEU A 28 -8.66 3.78 8.00
C LEU A 28 -7.16 4.06 7.78
N LEU A 29 -6.79 4.40 6.55
CA LEU A 29 -5.40 4.65 6.16
C LEU A 29 -4.90 6.05 6.55
N GLY A 30 -5.77 6.94 7.02
CA GLY A 30 -5.42 8.34 7.31
C GLY A 30 -5.05 9.16 6.06
N VAL A 31 -5.62 8.83 4.91
CA VAL A 31 -5.36 9.51 3.62
C VAL A 31 -6.64 10.01 2.99
N THR A 32 -6.54 10.70 1.85
CA THR A 32 -7.71 11.15 1.10
C THR A 32 -8.29 10.02 0.24
N GLN A 33 -9.59 10.07 -0.06
CA GLN A 33 -10.22 9.08 -0.95
C GLN A 33 -9.58 9.04 -2.36
N PRO A 34 -9.22 10.17 -3.00
CA PRO A 34 -8.49 10.13 -4.28
C PRO A 34 -7.17 9.36 -4.18
N ARG A 35 -6.45 9.45 -3.05
CA ARG A 35 -5.21 8.69 -2.82
C ARG A 35 -5.46 7.19 -2.83
N VAL A 36 -6.52 6.72 -2.15
CA VAL A 36 -6.95 5.32 -2.22
C VAL A 36 -7.36 4.93 -3.63
N SER A 37 -8.02 5.84 -4.36
CA SER A 37 -8.43 5.63 -5.74
C SER A 37 -7.22 5.44 -6.68
N ASP A 38 -6.16 6.20 -6.50
CA ASP A 38 -4.91 6.06 -7.24
C ASP A 38 -4.18 4.76 -6.90
N LEU A 39 -4.16 4.38 -5.61
CA LEU A 39 -3.63 3.12 -5.13
C LEU A 39 -4.35 1.94 -5.80
N MET A 40 -5.69 1.94 -5.77
CA MET A 40 -6.52 0.87 -6.36
C MET A 40 -6.44 0.79 -7.89
N ARG A 41 -6.07 1.88 -8.57
CA ARG A 41 -5.79 1.91 -10.02
C ARG A 41 -4.35 1.55 -10.37
N GLY A 42 -3.49 1.29 -9.37
CA GLY A 42 -2.12 0.88 -9.60
C GLY A 42 -1.21 2.00 -10.11
N LYS A 43 -1.52 3.28 -9.81
CA LYS A 43 -0.68 4.43 -10.19
C LYS A 43 0.59 4.51 -9.34
N ILE A 44 1.46 3.51 -9.46
CA ILE A 44 2.65 3.29 -8.62
C ILE A 44 3.61 4.47 -8.59
N ASP A 45 3.70 5.25 -9.67
CA ASP A 45 4.60 6.40 -9.74
C ASP A 45 4.19 7.55 -8.80
N LEU A 46 2.96 7.55 -8.31
CA LEU A 46 2.48 8.51 -7.31
C LEU A 46 2.87 8.13 -5.88
N PHE A 47 3.47 6.95 -5.66
CA PHE A 47 3.77 6.42 -4.33
C PHE A 47 5.28 6.22 -4.15
N SER A 48 5.82 6.83 -3.09
CA SER A 48 7.17 6.51 -2.62
C SER A 48 7.16 5.17 -1.89
N LEU A 49 8.33 4.54 -1.76
CA LEU A 49 8.49 3.31 -0.97
C LEU A 49 8.04 3.55 0.49
N GLU A 50 8.49 4.66 1.09
CA GLU A 50 8.11 5.10 2.43
C GLU A 50 6.59 5.21 2.59
N SER A 51 5.89 5.89 1.67
CA SER A 51 4.44 6.04 1.76
C SER A 51 3.68 4.72 1.69
N LEU A 52 4.21 3.72 0.97
CA LEU A 52 3.61 2.39 0.91
C LEU A 52 3.85 1.61 2.20
N ILE A 53 5.03 1.77 2.81
CA ILE A 53 5.34 1.18 4.12
C ILE A 53 4.42 1.79 5.19
N ASP A 54 4.29 3.12 5.22
CA ASP A 54 3.41 3.81 6.18
C ASP A 54 1.97 3.31 6.07
N MET A 55 1.43 3.22 4.85
CA MET A 55 0.08 2.69 4.60
C MET A 55 -0.09 1.23 5.03
N ILE A 56 0.95 0.39 4.88
CA ILE A 56 0.90 -1.01 5.34
C ILE A 56 0.91 -1.06 6.87
N THR A 57 1.72 -0.23 7.51
CA THR A 57 1.79 -0.21 8.98
C THR A 57 0.53 0.36 9.61
N SER A 58 -0.17 1.31 8.97
CA SER A 58 -1.42 1.87 9.50
C SER A 58 -2.59 0.89 9.53
N ILE A 59 -2.55 -0.16 8.70
CA ILE A 59 -3.51 -1.28 8.73
C ILE A 59 -3.03 -2.46 9.60
N GLY A 60 -1.98 -2.26 10.41
CA GLY A 60 -1.50 -3.24 11.38
C GLY A 60 -0.63 -4.36 10.80
N LEU A 61 -0.23 -4.27 9.53
CA LEU A 61 0.70 -5.21 8.92
C LEU A 61 2.16 -4.82 9.21
N LYS A 62 3.04 -5.82 9.24
CA LYS A 62 4.49 -5.63 9.43
C LYS A 62 5.23 -5.85 8.12
N VAL A 63 6.24 -5.02 7.86
CA VAL A 63 7.14 -5.15 6.71
C VAL A 63 8.49 -5.66 7.19
N GLU A 64 8.96 -6.75 6.61
CA GLU A 64 10.32 -7.27 6.80
C GLU A 64 11.12 -7.11 5.50
N ILE A 65 12.35 -6.59 5.61
CA ILE A 65 13.25 -6.42 4.47
C ILE A 65 14.46 -7.33 4.70
N ASN A 66 14.68 -8.25 3.75
CA ASN A 66 15.83 -9.15 3.76
C ASN A 66 16.81 -8.73 2.66
N ILE A 67 18.05 -8.41 3.05
CA ILE A 67 19.15 -8.05 2.17
C ILE A 67 20.09 -9.25 2.08
N LYS A 68 20.45 -9.65 0.86
CA LYS A 68 21.36 -10.76 0.58
C LYS A 68 22.48 -10.28 -0.32
N ASP A 69 23.64 -10.93 -0.22
CA ASP A 69 24.76 -10.66 -1.11
C ASP A 69 24.35 -10.91 -2.58
N ALA A 70 24.78 -9.99 -3.45
CA ALA A 70 24.74 -10.22 -4.88
C ALA A 70 25.88 -11.19 -5.19
N ALA A 71 25.54 -12.45 -5.48
CA ALA A 71 26.49 -13.49 -5.85
C ALA A 71 27.46 -13.05 -6.97
#